data_AF-A0A2N8DZ63-F1
#
_entry.id   AF-A0A2N8DZ63-F1
#
_cell.length_a   1.000
_cell.length_b   1.000
_cell.length_c   1.000
_cell.angle_alpha   90.00
_cell.angle_beta   90.00
_cell.angle_gamma   90.00
#
_symmetry.space_group_name_H-M   'P 1'
#
loop_
_entity.id
_entity.type
_entity.pdbx_description
1 polymer ?
#
loop_
_entity_poly.entity_id
_entity_poly.type
_entity_poly.pdbx_seq_one_letter_code
_entity_poly.pdbx_strand_id
1 'polypeptide(L)'
;MDNSTQAKIRDWQLRRLEIKEQMQLHPEKTLELSRVLDLMDEEHAAILSGATASKRVDEPQQDMSLDLILNSGPSIHMVAEKCDLQLRVTAENPENLLRLLEMAACELKGKIGAEGASVGKGSGRYPGEMSGTFGGYRFELRINDEVSHE
;
A
#
# COMPACT_ATOMS: atom_id res chain seq x y z
N MET A 1 2.00 -0.29 3.25
CA MET A 1 1.12 -1.48 3.29
C MET A 1 2.01 -2.63 3.68
N ASP A 2 1.63 -3.34 4.74
CA ASP A 2 2.33 -4.49 5.26
C ASP A 2 2.32 -5.66 4.25
N ASN A 3 3.44 -6.39 4.16
CA ASN A 3 3.59 -7.51 3.21
C ASN A 3 2.53 -8.60 3.41
N SER A 4 2.01 -8.76 4.64
CA SER A 4 0.97 -9.74 4.98
C SER A 4 -0.39 -9.36 4.39
N THR A 5 -0.81 -8.10 4.50
CA THR A 5 -2.03 -7.60 3.83
C THR A 5 -1.91 -7.71 2.31
N GLN A 6 -0.76 -7.39 1.73
CA GLN A 6 -0.57 -7.53 0.28
C GLN A 6 -0.66 -8.98 -0.19
N ALA A 7 -0.14 -9.95 0.57
CA ALA A 7 -0.28 -11.37 0.28
C ALA A 7 -1.76 -11.81 0.36
N LYS A 8 -2.48 -11.42 1.42
CA LYS A 8 -3.91 -11.73 1.59
C LYS A 8 -4.78 -11.18 0.45
N ILE A 9 -4.49 -9.98 -0.03
CA ILE A 9 -5.19 -9.38 -1.18
C ILE A 9 -4.95 -10.21 -2.45
N ARG A 10 -3.73 -10.69 -2.69
CA ARG A 10 -3.42 -11.53 -3.86
C ARG A 10 -4.10 -12.89 -3.80
N ASP A 11 -4.08 -13.53 -2.64
CA ASP A 11 -4.75 -14.82 -2.44
C ASP A 11 -6.27 -14.68 -2.62
N TRP A 12 -6.83 -13.58 -2.12
CA TRP A 12 -8.24 -13.26 -2.35
C TRP A 12 -8.57 -13.05 -3.83
N GLN A 13 -7.71 -12.32 -4.57
CA GLN A 13 -7.87 -12.12 -6.01
C GLN A 13 -7.85 -13.45 -6.78
N LEU A 14 -6.96 -14.38 -6.40
CA LEU A 14 -6.86 -15.69 -7.02
C LEU A 14 -8.10 -16.55 -6.76
N ARG A 15 -8.57 -16.62 -5.51
CA ARG A 15 -9.81 -17.34 -5.14
C ARG A 15 -11.03 -16.80 -5.90
N ARG A 16 -11.11 -15.48 -6.07
CA ARG A 16 -12.23 -14.84 -6.80
C ARG A 16 -12.23 -15.21 -8.29
N LEU A 17 -11.05 -15.34 -8.90
CA LEU A 17 -10.90 -15.82 -10.28
C LEU A 17 -11.33 -17.28 -10.41
N GLU A 18 -10.91 -18.14 -9.49
CA GLU A 18 -11.28 -19.57 -9.46
C GLU A 18 -12.80 -19.76 -9.32
N ILE A 19 -13.46 -19.00 -8.44
CA ILE A 19 -14.92 -19.05 -8.30
C ILE A 19 -15.63 -18.59 -9.57
N LYS A 20 -15.14 -17.54 -10.24
CA LYS A 20 -15.69 -17.09 -11.52
C LYS A 20 -15.52 -18.12 -12.63
N GLU A 21 -14.41 -18.85 -12.63
CA GLU A 21 -14.18 -19.97 -13.54
C GLU A 21 -15.17 -21.12 -13.23
N GLN A 22 -15.35 -21.47 -11.95
CA GLN A 22 -16.34 -22.46 -11.55
C GLN A 22 -17.78 -22.06 -11.93
N MET A 23 -18.14 -20.78 -11.87
CA MET A 23 -19.44 -20.28 -12.34
C MET A 23 -19.62 -20.47 -13.86
N GLN A 24 -18.55 -20.31 -14.63
CA GLN A 24 -18.58 -20.55 -16.09
C GLN A 24 -18.69 -22.04 -16.41
N LEU A 25 -18.03 -22.89 -15.65
CA LEU A 25 -18.06 -24.35 -15.82
C LEU A 25 -19.35 -24.98 -15.30
N HIS A 26 -19.96 -24.39 -14.27
CA HIS A 26 -21.15 -24.89 -13.58
C HIS A 26 -22.23 -23.80 -13.45
N PRO A 27 -22.91 -23.44 -14.56
CA PRO A 27 -23.98 -22.44 -14.52
C PRO A 27 -25.12 -22.82 -13.56
N GLU A 28 -25.32 -24.11 -13.29
CA GLU A 28 -26.29 -24.63 -12.32
C GLU A 28 -25.96 -24.25 -10.86
N LYS A 29 -24.69 -23.96 -10.54
CA LYS A 29 -24.23 -23.54 -9.21
C LYS A 29 -24.00 -22.03 -9.09
N THR A 30 -24.34 -21.25 -10.11
CA THR A 30 -24.14 -19.78 -10.16
C THR A 30 -24.67 -19.07 -8.92
N LEU A 31 -25.87 -19.43 -8.45
CA LEU A 31 -26.48 -18.79 -7.28
C LEU A 31 -25.74 -19.09 -5.97
N GLU A 32 -25.19 -20.29 -5.83
CA GLU A 32 -24.41 -20.70 -4.66
C GLU A 32 -23.04 -20.01 -4.69
N LEU A 33 -22.37 -20.02 -5.84
CA LEU A 33 -21.08 -19.37 -6.06
C LEU A 33 -21.17 -17.84 -5.92
N SER A 34 -22.31 -17.23 -6.29
CA SER A 34 -22.57 -15.80 -6.03
C SER A 34 -22.56 -15.46 -4.54
N ARG A 35 -23.13 -16.31 -3.67
CA ARG A 35 -23.10 -16.07 -2.21
C ARG A 35 -21.69 -16.17 -1.66
N VAL A 36 -20.87 -17.06 -2.21
CA VAL A 36 -19.46 -17.17 -1.83
C VAL A 36 -18.70 -15.90 -2.24
N LEU A 37 -19.00 -15.32 -3.41
CA LEU A 37 -18.43 -14.04 -3.84
C LEU A 37 -18.84 -12.89 -2.91
N ASP A 38 -20.10 -12.83 -2.48
CA ASP A 38 -20.59 -11.80 -1.56
C ASP A 38 -19.86 -11.87 -0.21
N LEU A 39 -19.72 -13.08 0.36
CA LEU A 39 -18.95 -13.31 1.59
C LEU A 39 -17.47 -12.94 1.41
N MET A 40 -16.90 -13.25 0.25
CA MET A 40 -15.53 -12.86 -0.06
C MET A 40 -15.36 -11.35 -0.16
N ASP A 41 -16.33 -10.61 -0.69
CA ASP A 41 -16.29 -9.15 -0.74
C ASP A 41 -16.32 -8.56 0.70
N GLU A 42 -17.02 -9.19 1.65
CA GLU A 42 -16.96 -8.87 3.08
C GLU A 42 -15.58 -9.16 3.69
N GLU A 43 -14.96 -10.31 3.38
CA GLU A 43 -13.58 -10.63 3.81
C GLU A 43 -12.57 -9.61 3.29
N HIS A 44 -12.74 -9.13 2.05
CA HIS A 44 -11.89 -8.09 1.47
C HIS A 44 -12.07 -6.75 2.22
N ALA A 45 -13.31 -6.38 2.54
CA ALA A 45 -13.58 -5.21 3.36
C ALA A 45 -12.94 -5.34 4.76
N ALA A 46 -12.95 -6.53 5.34
CA ALA A 46 -12.30 -6.82 6.63
C ALA A 46 -10.77 -6.78 6.54
N ILE A 47 -10.15 -7.25 5.45
CA ILE A 47 -8.69 -7.16 5.22
C ILE A 47 -8.27 -5.68 5.10
N LEU A 48 -9.01 -4.86 4.36
CA LEU A 48 -8.74 -3.43 4.23
C LEU A 48 -8.99 -2.68 5.54
N SER A 49 -10.05 -3.04 6.27
CA SER A 49 -10.35 -2.46 7.58
C SER A 49 -9.33 -2.88 8.65
N GLY A 50 -8.86 -4.12 8.62
CA GLY A 50 -7.78 -4.61 9.47
C GLY A 50 -6.43 -3.95 9.17
N ALA A 51 -6.14 -3.64 7.90
CA ALA A 51 -4.96 -2.89 7.50
C ALA A 51 -5.01 -1.41 7.93
N THR A 52 -6.21 -0.81 7.99
CA THR A 52 -6.39 0.55 8.53
C THR A 52 -6.47 0.57 10.06
N ALA A 53 -7.01 -0.46 10.70
CA ALA A 53 -7.04 -0.66 12.14
C ALA A 53 -5.65 -0.97 12.72
N SER A 54 -4.84 -1.81 12.03
CA SER A 54 -3.44 -2.05 12.38
C SER A 54 -2.56 -0.81 12.17
N LYS A 55 -3.02 0.16 11.37
CA LYS A 55 -2.44 1.52 11.26
C LYS A 55 -2.98 2.50 12.32
N ARG A 56 -4.10 2.16 12.98
CA ARG A 56 -4.80 2.97 14.00
C ARG A 56 -4.51 2.54 15.44
N VAL A 57 -3.60 1.61 15.68
CA VAL A 57 -3.09 1.32 17.04
C VAL A 57 -2.09 2.40 17.45
N ASP A 58 -2.57 3.64 17.47
CA ASP A 58 -2.10 4.76 18.28
C ASP A 58 -3.32 5.68 18.47
N GLU A 59 -4.28 5.22 19.26
CA GLU A 59 -5.09 6.06 20.14
C GLU A 59 -5.95 5.15 21.04
N PRO A 60 -5.80 5.25 22.37
CA PRO A 60 -6.52 4.40 23.30
C PRO A 60 -7.96 4.87 23.40
N GLN A 61 -8.88 3.91 23.28
CA GLN A 61 -10.25 4.07 23.75
C GLN A 61 -10.20 4.42 25.24
N GLN A 62 -10.58 5.66 25.56
CA GLN A 62 -10.92 6.07 26.92
C GLN A 62 -12.14 5.28 27.36
N ASP A 63 -11.93 4.20 28.11
CA ASP A 63 -12.83 3.82 29.18
C ASP A 63 -11.99 3.43 30.40
N MET A 64 -12.41 3.94 31.55
CA MET A 64 -11.66 3.96 32.80
C MET A 64 -11.45 2.55 33.36
N SER A 65 -10.22 2.25 33.80
CA SER A 65 -9.90 2.11 35.22
C SER A 65 -8.45 1.67 35.43
N LEU A 66 -7.86 2.26 36.46
CA LEU A 66 -6.52 2.03 37.02
C LEU A 66 -6.27 0.53 37.28
N ASP A 67 -5.12 -0.01 36.86
CA ASP A 67 -4.02 -0.30 37.77
C ASP A 67 -2.81 -0.92 37.03
N LEU A 68 -1.67 -0.26 37.22
CA LEU A 68 -0.35 -0.83 37.46
C LEU A 68 0.05 -2.14 36.73
N ILE A 69 1.15 -2.06 35.96
CA ILE A 69 2.42 -2.82 36.14
C ILE A 69 3.12 -3.11 34.78
N LEU A 70 4.44 -2.81 34.75
CA LEU A 70 5.47 -3.17 33.74
C LEU A 70 5.45 -2.39 32.43
N ASN A 71 6.56 -2.10 31.76
CA ASN A 71 7.99 -2.08 32.02
C ASN A 71 8.57 -1.61 30.69
N SER A 72 9.43 -0.60 30.73
CA SER A 72 10.52 -0.31 29.79
C SER A 72 10.47 -1.02 28.42
N GLY A 73 9.94 -0.33 27.41
CA GLY A 73 10.26 -0.57 26.00
C GLY A 73 10.67 0.78 25.39
N PRO A 74 11.71 0.85 24.53
CA PRO A 74 12.04 2.10 23.87
C PRO A 74 10.83 2.50 23.03
N SER A 75 10.26 3.66 23.34
CA SER A 75 9.30 4.30 22.44
C SER A 75 10.07 4.60 21.16
N ILE A 76 9.95 3.71 20.17
CA ILE A 76 10.35 4.03 18.80
C ILE A 76 9.28 5.01 18.34
N HIS A 77 9.43 6.27 18.75
CA HIS A 77 8.82 7.37 18.03
C HIS A 77 9.40 7.27 16.62
N MET A 78 8.67 6.63 15.70
CA MET A 78 8.87 6.86 14.28
C MET A 78 8.56 8.33 14.09
N VAL A 79 9.62 9.15 14.13
CA VAL A 79 9.61 10.52 13.62
C VAL A 79 8.88 10.45 12.28
N ALA A 80 7.82 11.25 12.14
CA ALA A 80 7.05 11.26 10.91
C ALA A 80 7.96 11.75 9.78
N GLU A 81 8.58 10.81 9.05
CA GLU A 81 9.45 11.10 7.93
C GLU A 81 8.63 11.87 6.87
N LYS A 82 8.98 13.14 6.66
CA LYS A 82 8.29 13.98 5.69
C LYS A 82 8.69 13.54 4.29
N CYS A 83 7.75 12.90 3.61
CA CYS A 83 7.90 12.45 2.22
C CYS A 83 7.46 13.56 1.26
N ASP A 84 8.38 14.07 0.45
CA ASP A 84 8.14 15.05 -0.61
C ASP A 84 8.36 14.40 -1.98
N LEU A 85 7.34 14.36 -2.84
CA LEU A 85 7.41 13.79 -4.19
C LEU A 85 7.20 14.88 -5.24
N GLN A 86 8.19 15.04 -6.13
CA GLN A 86 8.05 15.82 -7.34
C GLN A 86 7.97 14.89 -8.55
N LEU A 87 6.94 15.04 -9.38
CA LEU A 87 6.73 14.28 -10.60
C LEU A 87 6.40 15.24 -11.75
N ARG A 88 7.16 15.13 -12.83
CA ARG A 88 6.90 15.81 -14.10
C ARG A 88 6.64 14.76 -15.17
N VAL A 89 5.52 14.87 -15.85
CA VAL A 89 5.14 14.01 -16.97
C VAL A 89 4.89 14.89 -18.19
N THR A 90 5.34 14.43 -19.35
CA THR A 90 5.10 15.09 -20.63
C THR A 90 4.72 14.02 -21.65
N ALA A 91 3.61 14.22 -22.33
CA ALA A 91 3.07 13.29 -23.31
C ALA A 91 2.37 14.06 -24.43
N GLU A 92 2.26 13.44 -25.59
CA GLU A 92 1.62 14.04 -26.77
C GLU A 92 0.08 14.01 -26.70
N ASN A 93 -0.49 13.14 -25.87
CA ASN A 93 -1.94 12.98 -25.68
C ASN A 93 -2.27 12.54 -24.24
N PRO A 94 -3.52 12.71 -23.77
CA PRO A 94 -3.89 12.43 -22.38
C PRO A 94 -3.85 10.94 -22.01
N GLU A 95 -4.10 10.03 -22.97
CA GLU A 95 -4.05 8.58 -22.76
C GLU A 95 -2.62 8.13 -22.43
N ASN A 96 -1.64 8.64 -23.20
CA ASN A 96 -0.21 8.41 -22.95
C ASN A 96 0.23 9.03 -21.62
N LEU A 97 -0.31 10.19 -21.25
CA LEU A 97 -0.01 10.83 -19.96
C LEU A 97 -0.44 9.96 -18.78
N LEU A 98 -1.66 9.42 -18.82
CA LEU A 98 -2.17 8.50 -17.79
C LEU A 98 -1.30 7.24 -17.69
N ARG A 99 -0.95 6.64 -18.84
CA ARG A 99 -0.11 5.45 -18.88
C ARG A 99 1.29 5.72 -18.30
N LEU A 100 1.89 6.87 -18.60
CA LEU A 100 3.18 7.29 -18.04
C LEU A 100 3.10 7.51 -16.52
N LEU A 101 1.97 8.04 -16.01
CA LEU A 101 1.71 8.19 -14.58
C LEU A 101 1.66 6.82 -13.87
N GLU A 102 0.95 5.85 -14.46
CA GLU A 102 0.84 4.49 -13.93
C GLU A 102 2.21 3.79 -13.89
N MET A 103 3.01 3.96 -14.94
CA MET A 103 4.37 3.42 -15.00
C MET A 103 5.26 4.05 -13.94
N ALA A 104 5.24 5.38 -13.79
CA ALA A 104 6.00 6.09 -12.76
C ALA A 104 5.61 5.63 -11.34
N ALA A 105 4.32 5.42 -11.07
CA ALA A 105 3.83 4.94 -9.79
C ALA A 105 4.27 3.49 -9.50
N CYS A 106 4.26 2.61 -10.50
CA CYS A 106 4.78 1.25 -10.39
C CYS A 106 6.27 1.24 -10.06
N GLU A 107 7.07 2.05 -10.74
CA GLU A 107 8.51 2.17 -10.50
C GLU A 107 8.80 2.72 -9.10
N LEU A 108 8.10 3.79 -8.70
CA LEU A 108 8.24 4.37 -7.36
C LEU A 108 7.91 3.35 -6.26
N LYS A 109 6.84 2.57 -6.42
CA LYS A 109 6.48 1.48 -5.50
C LYS A 109 7.60 0.43 -5.41
N GLY A 110 8.22 0.09 -6.54
CA GLY A 110 9.37 -0.80 -6.58
C GLY A 110 10.57 -0.26 -5.79
N LYS A 111 10.90 1.03 -5.96
CA LYS A 111 12.02 1.69 -5.28
C LYS A 111 11.84 1.77 -3.76
N ILE A 112 10.64 2.15 -3.32
CA ILE A 112 10.30 2.20 -1.89
C ILE A 112 10.38 0.80 -1.26
N GLY A 113 9.88 -0.22 -1.96
CA GLY A 113 9.92 -1.61 -1.47
C GLY A 113 11.33 -2.22 -1.45
N ALA A 114 12.20 -1.86 -2.39
CA ALA A 114 13.56 -2.36 -2.48
C ALA A 114 14.51 -1.72 -1.45
N GLU A 115 14.39 -0.41 -1.21
CA GLU A 115 15.26 0.30 -0.26
C GLU A 115 14.74 0.27 1.18
N GLY A 116 13.45 0.04 1.43
CA GLY A 116 12.92 -0.21 2.77
C GLY A 116 13.49 -1.48 3.44
N ALA A 117 14.12 -2.37 2.68
CA ALA A 117 14.85 -3.54 3.19
C ALA A 117 16.30 -3.22 3.61
N SER A 118 16.80 -2.03 3.28
CA SER A 118 18.14 -1.54 3.61
C SER A 118 18.06 -0.53 4.74
N VAL A 119 17.65 -0.98 5.92
CA VAL A 119 17.62 -0.15 7.13
C VAL A 119 19.06 0.26 7.46
N GLY A 120 19.42 1.50 7.13
CA GLY A 120 20.70 2.07 7.54
C GLY A 120 21.13 3.29 6.74
N LYS A 121 20.85 4.47 7.30
CA LYS A 121 21.39 5.82 7.00
C LYS A 121 20.75 6.63 5.89
N GLY A 122 20.01 7.65 6.35
CA GLY A 122 20.03 8.99 5.78
C GLY A 122 18.76 9.36 5.02
N SER A 123 18.49 10.67 4.97
CA SER A 123 17.49 11.26 4.08
C SER A 123 17.68 10.72 2.66
N GLY A 124 16.80 9.80 2.27
CA GLY A 124 16.89 9.08 1.02
C GLY A 124 16.31 9.93 -0.12
N ARG A 125 17.07 10.05 -1.21
CA ARG A 125 16.60 10.65 -2.46
C ARG A 125 16.45 9.55 -3.50
N TYR A 126 15.23 9.38 -4.00
CA TYR A 126 14.88 8.33 -4.96
C TYR A 126 14.51 8.96 -6.30
N PRO A 127 15.49 9.20 -7.19
CA PRO A 127 15.22 9.69 -8.52
C PRO A 127 14.74 8.56 -9.43
N GLY A 128 13.83 8.86 -10.35
CA GLY A 128 13.43 7.98 -11.45
C GLY A 128 13.15 8.77 -12.71
N GLU A 129 13.52 8.20 -13.85
CA GLU A 129 13.35 8.84 -15.14
C GLU A 129 13.13 7.79 -16.21
N MET A 130 12.15 8.05 -17.07
CA MET A 130 11.89 7.25 -18.24
C MET A 130 11.47 8.18 -19.37
N SER A 131 12.09 8.01 -20.54
CA SER A 131 11.73 8.75 -21.75
C SER A 131 11.62 7.78 -22.92
N GLY A 132 10.62 7.99 -23.78
CA GLY A 132 10.36 7.15 -24.93
C GLY A 132 9.42 7.79 -25.93
N THR A 133 8.90 6.99 -26.85
CA THR A 133 8.01 7.45 -27.94
C THR A 133 6.66 7.96 -27.45
N PHE A 134 6.22 7.56 -26.26
CA PHE A 134 4.96 8.02 -25.65
C PHE A 134 5.11 9.36 -24.91
N GLY A 135 6.32 9.92 -24.85
CA GLY A 135 6.71 11.00 -23.98
C GLY A 135 7.66 10.53 -22.88
N GLY A 136 7.74 11.28 -21.80
CA GLY A 136 8.65 10.96 -20.69
C GLY A 136 8.14 11.46 -19.36
N TYR A 137 8.64 10.83 -18.30
CA TYR A 137 8.45 11.28 -16.95
C TYR A 137 9.78 11.32 -16.19
N ARG A 138 9.86 12.22 -15.23
CA ARG A 138 10.91 12.28 -14.23
C ARG A 138 10.27 12.50 -12.87
N PHE A 139 10.68 11.72 -11.89
CA PHE A 139 10.28 11.91 -10.51
C PHE A 139 11.47 11.91 -9.57
N GLU A 140 11.23 12.48 -8.41
CA GLU A 140 12.16 12.50 -7.30
C GLU A 140 11.37 12.47 -6.00
N LEU A 141 11.57 11.42 -5.22
CA LEU A 141 11.06 11.32 -3.85
C LEU A 141 12.19 11.70 -2.89
N ARG A 142 11.90 12.58 -1.93
CA ARG A 142 12.78 12.93 -0.82
C ARG A 142 12.11 12.51 0.47
N ILE A 143 12.83 11.75 1.28
CA ILE A 143 12.39 11.38 2.63
C ILE A 143 13.26 12.17 3.59
N ASN A 144 12.67 13.13 4.30
CA ASN A 144 13.38 13.91 5.30
C ASN A 144 13.02 13.36 6.68
N ASP A 145 14.05 13.02 7.46
CA ASP A 145 13.89 12.71 8.87
C ASP A 145 13.88 14.05 9.62
N GLU A 146 12.70 14.49 10.06
CA GLU A 146 12.58 15.71 10.87
C GLU A 146 13.05 15.39 12.29
N VAL A 147 14.37 15.32 12.50
CA VAL A 147 14.93 15.29 13.85
C VAL A 147 14.76 16.68 14.46
N SER A 148 13.58 16.94 15.02
CA SER A 148 13.34 18.10 15.86
C SER A 148 14.16 17.97 17.13
N HIS A 149 15.28 18.68 17.18
CA HIS A 149 16.06 18.90 18.39
C HIS A 149 15.78 20.35 18.84
N GLU A 150 14.94 20.51 19.85
CA GLU A 150 14.86 21.74 20.66
C GLU A 150 14.64 21.38 22.13
#